data_AF-A0AAV9T5S6-F1
#
_entry.id   AF-A0AAV9T5S6-F1
#
_cell.length_a   1.000
_cell.length_b   1.000
_cell.length_c   1.000
_cell.angle_alpha   90.00
_cell.angle_beta   90.00
_cell.angle_gamma   90.00
#
_symmetry.space_group_name_H-M   'P 1'
#
loop_
_entity.id
_entity.type
_entity.pdbx_description
1 polymer ?
#
loop_
_entity_poly.entity_id
_entity_poly.type
_entity_poly.pdbx_seq_one_letter_code
_entity_poly.pdbx_strand_id
1 'polypeptide(L)'
;MGSGKPHASGDAKRRKSITNSQRRALRAWFYDTTNGPKSQADASVWWKEAYGYHLNSSTVSEILSYKYDFLDVTDASASANAASDERRRDRPAKWEVLEQELVEWVFSYESVVGEGSVTSSMLRHRGTELWNSLPCYQAMPEPKWSEGWRSRFKARYMLYRQRMLEDAAELATSSGAFSSYGGYSSDEIFSTESTYGINPSHV
;
A
#
# COMPACT_ATOMS: atom_id res chain seq x y z
N MET A 1 -52.04 -20.84 -6.54
CA MET A 1 -51.12 -20.58 -5.41
C MET A 1 -49.71 -20.85 -5.90
N GLY A 2 -48.88 -19.82 -5.97
CA GLY A 2 -47.62 -19.80 -6.73
C GLY A 2 -46.49 -20.59 -6.07
N SER A 3 -45.83 -21.42 -6.88
CA SER A 3 -44.65 -22.19 -6.51
C SER A 3 -43.44 -21.26 -6.30
N GLY A 4 -43.00 -21.13 -5.05
CA GLY A 4 -41.76 -20.44 -4.70
C GLY A 4 -40.55 -21.26 -5.18
N LYS A 5 -39.78 -20.71 -6.12
CA LYS A 5 -38.47 -21.25 -6.50
C LYS A 5 -37.45 -20.90 -5.41
N PRO A 6 -36.69 -21.86 -4.88
CA PRO A 6 -35.57 -21.55 -3.99
C PRO A 6 -34.46 -20.86 -4.81
N HIS A 7 -34.13 -19.63 -4.45
CA HIS A 7 -32.93 -18.95 -4.93
C HIS A 7 -31.72 -19.70 -4.36
N ALA A 8 -31.07 -20.51 -5.19
CA ALA A 8 -29.76 -21.05 -4.90
C ALA A 8 -28.81 -19.87 -4.66
N SER A 9 -28.28 -19.79 -3.44
CA SER A 9 -27.18 -18.91 -3.06
C SER A 9 -25.99 -19.22 -3.95
N GLY A 10 -25.84 -18.48 -5.03
CA GLY A 10 -24.69 -18.57 -5.90
C GLY A 10 -23.48 -18.06 -5.14
N ASP A 11 -22.54 -18.96 -4.82
CA ASP A 11 -21.15 -18.60 -4.60
C ASP A 11 -20.69 -17.76 -5.78
N ALA A 12 -20.71 -16.44 -5.62
CA ALA A 12 -20.28 -15.52 -6.64
C ALA A 12 -18.80 -15.79 -6.90
N LYS A 13 -18.53 -16.57 -7.95
CA LYS A 13 -17.19 -16.97 -8.40
C LYS A 13 -16.29 -15.74 -8.37
N ARG A 14 -15.43 -15.67 -7.36
CA ARG A 14 -14.55 -14.52 -7.16
C ARG A 14 -13.73 -14.35 -8.43
N ARG A 15 -13.90 -13.22 -9.11
CA ARG A 15 -13.13 -12.90 -10.33
C ARG A 15 -11.66 -12.86 -9.95
N LYS A 16 -10.87 -13.81 -10.47
CA LYS A 16 -9.42 -13.82 -10.30
C LYS A 16 -8.84 -12.65 -11.10
N SER A 17 -8.09 -11.79 -10.43
CA SER A 17 -7.37 -10.70 -11.09
C SER A 17 -6.16 -11.28 -11.80
N ILE A 18 -6.01 -10.98 -13.10
CA ILE A 18 -4.87 -11.38 -13.92
C ILE A 18 -3.81 -10.27 -13.85
N THR A 19 -2.59 -10.61 -13.46
CA THR A 19 -1.44 -9.67 -13.43
C THR A 19 -0.86 -9.48 -14.83
N ASN A 20 -0.12 -8.40 -15.04
CA ASN A 20 0.56 -8.18 -16.32
C ASN A 20 1.68 -9.20 -16.56
N SER A 21 2.37 -9.66 -15.50
CA SER A 21 3.35 -10.75 -15.59
C SER A 21 2.72 -12.03 -16.16
N GLN A 22 1.51 -12.39 -15.70
CA GLN A 22 0.77 -13.53 -16.23
C GLN A 22 0.33 -13.32 -17.68
N ARG A 23 -0.08 -12.09 -18.05
CA ARG A 23 -0.41 -11.75 -19.45
C ARG A 23 0.82 -11.90 -20.36
N ARG A 24 1.97 -11.38 -19.92
CA ARG A 24 3.24 -11.47 -20.65
C ARG A 24 3.63 -12.94 -20.87
N ALA A 25 3.55 -13.77 -19.83
CA ALA A 25 3.87 -15.18 -19.94
C ALA A 25 2.99 -15.90 -20.97
N LEU A 26 1.69 -15.62 -20.99
CA LEU A 26 0.78 -16.19 -22.00
C LEU A 26 1.13 -15.73 -23.41
N ARG A 27 1.41 -14.43 -23.59
CA ARG A 27 1.79 -13.87 -24.89
C ARG A 27 3.11 -14.45 -25.38
N ALA A 28 4.13 -14.52 -24.52
CA ALA A 28 5.42 -15.12 -24.83
C ALA A 28 5.26 -16.59 -25.26
N TRP A 29 4.48 -17.38 -24.53
CA TRP A 29 4.22 -18.77 -24.90
C TRP A 29 3.42 -18.92 -26.20
N PHE A 30 2.43 -18.05 -26.43
CA PHE A 30 1.57 -18.12 -27.60
C PHE A 30 2.32 -17.76 -28.89
N TYR A 31 3.13 -16.70 -28.86
CA TYR A 31 3.93 -16.22 -29.99
C TYR A 31 5.26 -16.94 -30.17
N ASP A 32 5.65 -17.82 -29.24
CA ASP A 32 6.83 -18.66 -29.38
C ASP A 32 6.68 -19.62 -30.58
N THR A 33 7.49 -19.42 -31.62
CA THR A 33 7.43 -20.20 -32.87
C THR A 33 8.03 -21.60 -32.75
N THR A 34 8.69 -21.95 -31.64
CA THR A 34 9.39 -23.25 -31.48
C THR A 34 8.43 -24.45 -31.48
N ASN A 35 7.20 -24.26 -31.00
CA ASN A 35 6.20 -25.31 -30.85
C ASN A 35 5.11 -25.29 -31.95
N GLY A 36 5.34 -24.58 -33.06
CA GLY A 36 4.38 -24.46 -34.16
C GLY A 36 3.18 -23.54 -33.84
N PRO A 37 2.18 -23.47 -34.76
CA PRO A 37 1.02 -22.61 -34.61
C PRO A 37 0.11 -23.10 -33.47
N LYS A 38 -0.19 -22.22 -32.51
CA LYS A 38 -1.02 -22.51 -31.34
C LYS A 38 -2.41 -21.90 -31.50
N SER A 39 -3.43 -22.59 -31.00
CA SER A 39 -4.80 -22.08 -30.97
C SER A 39 -5.12 -21.39 -29.63
N GLN A 40 -6.21 -20.60 -29.60
CA GLN A 40 -6.71 -20.03 -28.35
C GLN A 40 -7.21 -21.10 -27.35
N ALA A 41 -7.56 -22.29 -27.83
CA ALA A 41 -7.90 -23.41 -26.96
C ALA A 41 -6.66 -23.90 -26.21
N ASP A 42 -5.54 -24.03 -26.91
CA ASP A 42 -4.25 -24.43 -26.32
C ASP A 42 -3.78 -23.40 -25.27
N ALA A 43 -3.97 -22.11 -25.55
CA ALA A 43 -3.73 -21.04 -24.57
C ALA A 43 -4.52 -21.21 -23.27
N SER A 44 -5.75 -21.71 -23.34
CA SER A 44 -6.58 -21.96 -22.15
C SER A 44 -6.09 -23.19 -21.37
N VAL A 45 -5.62 -24.22 -22.07
CA VAL A 45 -5.02 -25.43 -21.49
C VAL A 45 -3.71 -25.08 -20.78
N TRP A 46 -2.80 -24.41 -21.49
CA TRP A 46 -1.52 -23.97 -20.94
C TRP A 46 -1.73 -23.08 -19.70
N TRP A 47 -2.70 -22.16 -19.73
CA TRP A 47 -2.99 -21.32 -18.57
C TRP A 47 -3.47 -22.12 -17.36
N LYS A 48 -4.29 -23.16 -17.59
CA LYS A 48 -4.77 -24.04 -16.53
C LYS A 48 -3.62 -24.82 -15.89
N GLU A 49 -2.66 -25.27 -16.70
CA GLU A 49 -1.45 -25.95 -16.22
C GLU A 49 -0.53 -24.99 -15.45
N ALA A 50 -0.33 -23.77 -15.96
CA ALA A 50 0.55 -22.79 -15.35
C ALA A 50 0.00 -22.15 -14.05
N TYR A 51 -1.32 -21.89 -13.97
CA TYR A 51 -1.92 -21.09 -12.90
C TYR A 51 -3.08 -21.77 -12.16
N GLY A 52 -3.46 -23.00 -12.54
CA GLY A 52 -4.46 -23.80 -11.83
C GLY A 52 -5.92 -23.33 -12.01
N TYR A 53 -6.23 -22.56 -13.05
CA TYR A 53 -7.62 -22.21 -13.39
C TYR A 53 -7.82 -21.99 -14.89
N HIS A 54 -9.07 -22.08 -15.37
CA HIS A 54 -9.38 -21.89 -16.78
C HIS A 54 -9.63 -20.41 -17.11
N LEU A 55 -9.10 -19.93 -18.24
CA LEU A 55 -9.47 -18.63 -18.81
C LEU A 55 -10.66 -18.76 -19.76
N ASN A 56 -11.50 -17.73 -19.79
CA ASN A 56 -12.54 -17.68 -20.81
C ASN A 56 -11.91 -17.28 -22.15
N SER A 57 -12.44 -17.79 -23.27
CA SER A 57 -11.96 -17.46 -24.61
C SER A 57 -11.90 -15.94 -24.86
N SER A 58 -12.91 -15.18 -24.39
CA SER A 58 -12.89 -13.71 -24.48
C SER A 58 -11.70 -13.08 -23.75
N THR A 59 -11.30 -13.64 -22.60
CA THR A 59 -10.14 -13.17 -21.84
C THR A 59 -8.83 -13.52 -22.53
N VAL A 60 -8.72 -14.73 -23.10
CA VAL A 60 -7.56 -15.13 -23.91
C VAL A 60 -7.40 -14.19 -25.10
N SER A 61 -8.48 -13.95 -25.86
CA SER A 61 -8.45 -13.03 -26.99
C SER A 61 -8.11 -11.60 -26.58
N GLU A 62 -8.58 -11.13 -25.41
CA GLU A 62 -8.22 -9.80 -24.91
C GLU A 62 -6.72 -9.71 -24.60
N ILE A 63 -6.15 -10.74 -23.93
CA ILE A 63 -4.73 -10.77 -23.57
C ILE A 63 -3.83 -10.84 -24.81
N LEU A 64 -4.23 -11.60 -25.83
CA LEU A 64 -3.51 -11.73 -27.09
C LEU A 64 -3.74 -10.55 -28.07
N SER A 65 -4.61 -9.61 -27.74
CA SER A 65 -4.86 -8.44 -28.59
C SER A 65 -3.75 -7.38 -28.49
N TYR A 66 -3.75 -6.46 -29.45
CA TYR A 66 -2.82 -5.31 -29.52
C TYR A 66 -2.76 -4.48 -28.22
N LYS A 67 -3.84 -4.52 -27.43
CA LYS A 67 -3.95 -3.83 -26.14
C LYS A 67 -2.79 -4.16 -25.19
N TYR A 68 -2.18 -5.33 -25.34
CA TYR A 68 -1.09 -5.78 -24.48
C TYR A 68 0.24 -5.98 -25.22
N ASP A 69 0.39 -5.50 -26.46
CA ASP A 69 1.67 -5.59 -27.21
C ASP A 69 2.82 -4.90 -26.47
N PHE A 70 2.52 -3.86 -25.69
CA PHE A 70 3.50 -3.19 -24.83
C PHE A 70 4.16 -4.12 -23.79
N LEU A 71 3.56 -5.28 -23.51
CA LEU A 71 4.15 -6.26 -22.58
C LEU A 71 5.27 -7.08 -23.22
N ASP A 72 5.33 -7.14 -24.55
CA ASP A 72 6.31 -7.94 -25.29
C ASP A 72 7.64 -7.17 -25.51
N VAL A 73 7.59 -5.84 -25.42
CA VAL A 73 8.78 -4.97 -25.51
C VAL A 73 9.47 -4.92 -24.14
N THR A 74 10.48 -5.77 -23.95
CA THR A 74 11.30 -5.76 -22.74
C THR A 74 12.44 -4.75 -22.89
N ASP A 75 12.18 -3.46 -22.66
CA ASP A 75 13.29 -2.54 -22.43
C ASP A 75 14.00 -2.93 -21.13
N ALA A 76 15.33 -3.06 -21.17
CA ALA A 76 16.14 -3.45 -20.00
C ALA A 76 16.03 -2.46 -18.83
N SER A 77 15.49 -1.25 -19.04
CA SER A 77 15.15 -0.27 -18.00
C SER A 77 13.82 -0.56 -17.29
N ALA A 78 12.98 -1.45 -17.83
CA ALA A 78 11.68 -1.84 -17.28
C ALA A 78 11.78 -2.85 -16.12
N SER A 79 12.98 -3.35 -15.78
CA SER A 79 13.19 -4.20 -14.60
C SER A 79 12.81 -3.49 -13.30
N ALA A 80 13.01 -2.16 -13.20
CA ALA A 80 12.50 -1.36 -12.09
C ALA A 80 10.96 -1.31 -12.05
N ASN A 81 10.30 -1.41 -13.21
CA ASN A 81 8.84 -1.50 -13.35
C ASN A 81 8.30 -2.93 -13.23
N ALA A 82 9.14 -3.97 -13.25
CA ALA A 82 8.70 -5.35 -13.10
C ALA A 82 8.08 -5.61 -11.71
N ALA A 83 8.60 -4.96 -10.66
CA ALA A 83 7.99 -4.95 -9.34
C ALA A 83 6.61 -4.25 -9.31
N SER A 84 6.38 -3.28 -10.21
CA SER A 84 5.08 -2.63 -10.40
C SER A 84 4.09 -3.47 -11.22
N ASP A 85 4.58 -4.47 -11.95
CA ASP A 85 3.82 -5.32 -12.85
C ASP A 85 3.08 -6.47 -12.11
N GLU A 86 3.61 -6.84 -10.94
CA GLU A 86 2.95 -7.66 -9.93
C GLU A 86 1.96 -6.87 -9.07
N ARG A 87 2.20 -5.56 -8.90
CA ARG A 87 1.28 -4.67 -8.18
C ARG A 87 0.01 -4.54 -9.01
N ARG A 88 -1.07 -5.12 -8.47
CA ARG A 88 -2.43 -4.93 -8.96
C ARG A 88 -2.64 -3.44 -9.15
N ARG A 89 -2.79 -2.99 -10.40
CA ARG A 89 -3.07 -1.59 -10.82
C ARG A 89 -3.49 -0.73 -9.63
N ASP A 90 -2.56 0.04 -9.10
CA ASP A 90 -2.83 1.01 -8.04
C ASP A 90 -3.74 2.08 -8.64
N ARG A 91 -5.05 1.81 -8.56
CA ARG A 91 -6.03 2.76 -9.02
C ARG A 91 -6.13 3.86 -7.98
N PRO A 92 -6.08 5.13 -8.41
CA PRO A 92 -6.30 6.25 -7.52
C PRO A 92 -7.60 6.09 -6.74
N ALA A 93 -7.64 6.73 -5.57
CA ALA A 93 -8.86 6.84 -4.80
C ALA A 93 -9.97 7.46 -5.66
N LYS A 94 -11.19 6.95 -5.51
CA LYS A 94 -12.34 7.52 -6.25
C LYS A 94 -12.62 8.97 -5.79
N TRP A 95 -12.30 9.25 -4.53
CA TRP A 95 -12.48 10.55 -3.88
C TRP A 95 -11.17 10.94 -3.21
N GLU A 96 -10.20 11.39 -4.01
CA GLU A 96 -8.83 11.65 -3.53
C GLU A 96 -8.79 12.71 -2.44
N VAL A 97 -9.47 13.84 -2.63
CA VAL A 97 -9.52 14.95 -1.66
C VAL A 97 -10.11 14.48 -0.33
N LEU A 98 -11.20 13.72 -0.39
CA LEU A 98 -11.82 13.13 0.80
C LEU A 98 -10.86 12.16 1.52
N GLU A 99 -10.17 11.31 0.76
CA GLU A 99 -9.25 10.33 1.34
C GLU A 99 -8.00 10.98 1.93
N GLN A 100 -7.51 12.08 1.38
CA GLN A 100 -6.39 12.85 1.93
C GLN A 100 -6.73 13.39 3.33
N GLU A 101 -7.85 14.12 3.46
CA GLU A 101 -8.35 14.63 4.73
C GLU A 101 -8.59 13.52 5.76
N LEU A 102 -9.10 12.37 5.31
CA LEU A 102 -9.28 11.19 6.15
C LEU A 102 -7.96 10.57 6.61
N VAL A 103 -6.95 10.49 5.74
CA VAL A 103 -5.62 9.96 6.07
C VAL A 103 -4.98 10.82 7.15
N GLU A 104 -4.98 12.14 6.99
CA GLU A 104 -4.41 13.09 7.96
C GLU A 104 -5.11 13.00 9.32
N TRP A 105 -6.45 12.90 9.30
CA TRP A 105 -7.23 12.73 10.52
C TRP A 105 -6.93 11.40 11.22
N VAL A 106 -6.88 10.27 10.49
CA VAL A 106 -6.55 8.95 11.08
C VAL A 106 -5.14 8.98 11.66
N PHE A 107 -4.17 9.52 10.93
CA PHE A 107 -2.78 9.60 11.38
C PHE A 107 -2.63 10.43 12.67
N SER A 108 -3.30 11.58 12.72
CA SER A 108 -3.32 12.45 13.91
C SER A 108 -4.08 11.82 15.08
N TYR A 109 -5.15 11.07 14.81
CA TYR A 109 -5.89 10.36 15.84
C TYR A 109 -5.06 9.24 16.47
N GLU A 110 -4.37 8.44 15.65
CA GLU A 110 -3.50 7.35 16.11
C GLU A 110 -2.30 7.89 16.92
N SER A 111 -1.75 9.05 16.56
CA SER A 111 -0.63 9.64 17.31
C SER A 111 -1.03 10.15 18.70
N VAL A 112 -2.26 10.64 18.87
CA VAL A 112 -2.76 11.16 20.15
C VAL A 112 -3.24 10.05 21.08
N VAL A 113 -3.92 9.03 20.54
CA VAL A 113 -4.57 7.98 21.36
C VAL A 113 -3.63 6.82 21.67
N GLY A 114 -2.55 6.64 20.91
CA GLY A 114 -1.48 5.66 21.17
C GLY A 114 -1.88 4.20 20.90
N GLU A 115 -2.91 3.69 21.58
CA GLU A 115 -3.33 2.28 21.55
C GLU A 115 -4.71 2.06 20.90
N GLY A 116 -5.38 3.13 20.47
CA GLY A 116 -6.70 3.08 19.83
C GLY A 116 -6.63 3.10 18.31
N SER A 117 -7.00 2.00 17.65
CA SER A 117 -7.18 1.97 16.19
C SER A 117 -8.53 2.57 15.79
N VAL A 118 -8.56 3.32 14.68
CA VAL A 118 -9.79 3.89 14.14
C VAL A 118 -10.78 2.79 13.75
N THR A 119 -11.92 2.79 14.42
CA THR A 119 -12.99 1.82 14.15
C THR A 119 -13.74 2.13 12.85
N SER A 120 -14.37 1.10 12.28
CA SER A 120 -15.13 1.22 11.04
C SER A 120 -16.32 2.19 11.13
N SER A 121 -16.87 2.44 12.31
CA SER A 121 -17.94 3.42 12.54
C SER A 121 -17.41 4.85 12.57
N MET A 122 -16.28 5.08 13.24
CA MET A 122 -15.62 6.39 13.27
C MET A 122 -15.22 6.86 11.87
N LEU A 123 -14.67 5.93 11.06
CA LEU A 123 -14.30 6.23 9.68
C LEU A 123 -15.51 6.64 8.82
N ARG A 124 -16.66 5.99 9.02
CA ARG A 124 -17.91 6.34 8.33
C ARG A 124 -18.41 7.70 8.75
N HIS A 125 -18.45 7.95 10.06
CA HIS A 125 -18.92 9.21 10.60
C HIS A 125 -18.07 10.37 10.09
N ARG A 126 -16.74 10.27 10.22
CA ARG A 126 -15.81 11.29 9.73
C ARG A 126 -15.87 11.46 8.21
N GLY A 127 -16.02 10.37 7.46
CA GLY A 127 -16.21 10.42 6.02
C GLY A 127 -17.46 11.19 5.61
N THR A 128 -18.59 10.98 6.30
CA THR A 128 -19.84 11.75 6.07
C THR A 128 -19.67 13.22 6.44
N GLU A 129 -19.01 13.54 7.55
CA GLU A 129 -18.73 14.94 7.93
C GLU A 129 -17.94 15.65 6.84
N LEU A 130 -16.83 15.05 6.40
CA LEU A 130 -15.98 15.61 5.34
C LEU A 130 -16.70 15.71 3.99
N TRP A 131 -17.56 14.75 3.68
CA TRP A 131 -18.38 14.80 2.46
C TRP A 131 -19.26 16.05 2.42
N ASN A 132 -19.86 16.42 3.55
CA ASN A 132 -20.74 17.57 3.65
C ASN A 132 -19.97 18.90 3.73
N SER A 133 -18.76 18.90 4.30
CA SER A 133 -17.94 20.10 4.43
C SER A 133 -17.18 20.46 3.15
N LEU A 134 -16.79 19.47 2.34
CA LEU A 134 -15.96 19.69 1.15
C LEU A 134 -16.79 20.27 -0.02
N PRO A 135 -16.44 21.46 -0.54
CA PRO A 135 -17.21 22.12 -1.61
C PRO A 135 -17.35 21.29 -2.89
N CYS A 136 -16.35 20.44 -3.18
CA CYS A 136 -16.33 19.60 -4.38
C CYS A 136 -17.33 18.44 -4.36
N TYR A 137 -17.90 18.11 -3.20
CA TYR A 137 -18.79 16.95 -3.04
C TYR A 137 -20.23 17.31 -2.61
N GLN A 138 -20.52 18.58 -2.34
CA GLN A 138 -21.85 19.06 -1.90
C GLN A 138 -22.99 18.74 -2.89
N ALA A 139 -22.70 18.71 -4.19
CA ALA A 139 -23.70 18.41 -5.23
C ALA A 139 -23.82 16.91 -5.53
N MET A 140 -23.08 16.04 -4.84
CA MET A 140 -23.03 14.61 -5.12
C MET A 140 -23.77 13.79 -4.06
N PRO A 141 -24.39 12.66 -4.45
CA PRO A 141 -25.08 11.79 -3.50
C PRO A 141 -24.10 11.17 -2.51
N GLU A 142 -24.50 11.11 -1.23
CA GLU A 142 -23.66 10.57 -0.15
C GLU A 142 -23.21 9.12 -0.44
N PRO A 143 -21.91 8.81 -0.24
CA PRO A 143 -21.40 7.46 -0.37
C PRO A 143 -22.01 6.49 0.62
N LYS A 144 -22.25 5.26 0.19
CA LYS A 144 -22.68 4.17 1.08
C LYS A 144 -21.56 3.60 1.97
N TRP A 145 -20.37 4.20 1.96
CA TRP A 145 -19.19 3.78 2.72
C TRP A 145 -18.96 2.25 2.74
N SER A 146 -19.04 1.63 1.56
CA SER A 146 -19.06 0.17 1.42
C SER A 146 -17.85 -0.50 2.08
N GLU A 147 -17.99 -1.78 2.46
CA GLU A 147 -16.87 -2.58 2.97
C GLU A 147 -15.68 -2.61 1.99
N GLY A 148 -15.95 -2.69 0.69
CA GLY A 148 -14.92 -2.64 -0.34
C GLY A 148 -14.17 -1.30 -0.39
N TRP A 149 -14.86 -0.17 -0.17
CA TRP A 149 -14.19 1.12 -0.07
C TRP A 149 -13.32 1.19 1.19
N ARG A 150 -13.84 0.80 2.36
CA ARG A 150 -13.09 0.83 3.63
C ARG A 150 -11.85 -0.07 3.59
N SER A 151 -11.98 -1.27 3.06
CA SER A 151 -10.85 -2.20 2.91
C SER A 151 -9.76 -1.61 2.02
N ARG A 152 -10.13 -0.95 0.91
CA ARG A 152 -9.17 -0.30 0.01
C ARG A 152 -8.57 0.98 0.61
N PHE A 153 -9.37 1.76 1.33
CA PHE A 153 -8.88 2.90 2.10
C PHE A 153 -7.82 2.47 3.10
N LYS A 154 -8.09 1.44 3.93
CA LYS A 154 -7.11 0.91 4.89
C LYS A 154 -5.81 0.45 4.21
N ALA A 155 -5.92 -0.26 3.09
CA ALA A 155 -4.75 -0.68 2.33
C ALA A 155 -3.91 0.52 1.85
N ARG A 156 -4.56 1.57 1.33
CA ARG A 156 -3.88 2.82 0.93
C ARG A 156 -3.31 3.58 2.13
N TYR A 157 -4.06 3.67 3.23
CA TYR A 157 -3.62 4.31 4.46
C TYR A 157 -2.34 3.69 4.99
N MET A 158 -2.20 2.36 4.98
CA MET A 158 -0.96 1.72 5.42
C MET A 158 0.25 2.11 4.57
N LEU A 159 0.08 2.28 3.25
CA LEU A 159 1.12 2.78 2.36
C LEU A 159 1.46 4.25 2.66
N TYR A 160 0.46 5.11 2.86
CA TYR A 160 0.67 6.51 3.21
C TYR A 160 1.33 6.67 4.57
N ARG A 161 0.87 5.93 5.58
CA ARG A 161 1.41 5.94 6.94
C ARG A 161 2.88 5.56 6.95
N GLN A 162 3.27 4.52 6.19
CA GLN A 162 4.67 4.13 6.08
C GLN A 162 5.52 5.29 5.53
N ARG A 163 5.07 5.91 4.43
CA ARG A 163 5.77 7.05 3.83
C ARG A 163 5.86 8.25 4.78
N MET A 164 4.77 8.59 5.47
CA MET A 164 4.76 9.72 6.42
C MET A 164 5.70 9.49 7.60
N LEU A 165 5.86 8.24 8.06
CA LEU A 165 6.83 7.89 9.11
C LEU A 165 8.27 7.96 8.60
N GLU A 166 8.53 7.53 7.37
CA GLU A 166 9.83 7.67 6.70
C GLU A 166 10.21 9.15 6.57
N ASP A 167 9.32 9.99 6.03
CA ASP A 167 9.52 11.44 5.89
C ASP A 167 9.78 12.11 7.27
N ALA A 168 9.06 11.70 8.32
CA ALA A 168 9.25 12.22 9.67
C ALA A 168 10.61 11.81 10.29
N ALA A 169 11.07 10.58 10.03
CA ALA A 169 12.36 10.10 10.51
C ALA A 169 13.54 10.78 9.79
N GLU A 170 13.42 11.04 8.49
CA GLU A 170 14.41 11.79 7.71
C GLU A 170 14.53 13.24 8.21
N LEU A 171 13.41 13.90 8.49
CA LEU A 171 13.41 15.24 9.09
C LEU A 171 14.09 15.25 10.46
N ALA A 172 13.81 14.27 11.32
CA ALA A 172 14.48 14.15 12.62
C ALA A 172 16.00 13.97 12.48
N THR A 173 16.44 13.19 11.50
CA THR A 173 17.87 12.93 11.22
C THR A 173 18.58 14.16 10.64
N SER A 174 17.91 14.90 9.74
CA SER A 174 18.44 16.14 9.16
C SER A 174 18.50 17.31 10.17
N SER A 175 17.62 17.29 11.18
CA SER A 175 17.53 18.33 12.21
C SER A 175 18.62 18.29 13.27
N GLY A 176 19.56 17.34 13.19
CA GLY A 176 20.93 17.50 13.69
C GLY A 176 21.07 18.17 15.06
N ALA A 177 20.30 17.74 16.06
CA ALA A 177 20.63 17.96 17.47
C ALA A 177 21.81 17.04 17.87
N PHE A 178 22.92 17.13 17.15
CA PHE A 178 24.22 16.66 17.63
C PHE A 178 24.74 17.77 18.55
N SER A 179 24.25 17.76 19.79
CA SER A 179 24.92 18.45 20.89
C SER A 179 26.27 17.77 21.07
N SER A 180 27.28 18.28 20.37
CA SER A 180 28.69 18.03 20.64
C SER A 180 28.97 18.62 22.02
N TYR A 181 28.73 17.82 23.06
CA TYR A 181 29.32 18.09 24.36
C TYR A 181 30.83 18.05 24.16
N GLY A 182 31.44 19.23 24.29
CA GLY A 182 32.86 19.44 24.14
C GLY A 182 33.66 18.46 24.98
N GLY A 183 34.68 17.90 24.35
CA GLY A 183 35.63 17.01 24.99
C GLY A 183 36.31 17.70 26.17
N TYR A 184 36.19 17.11 27.34
CA TYR A 184 37.21 17.23 28.36
C TYR A 184 38.20 16.08 28.14
N SER A 185 39.36 16.47 27.60
CA SER A 185 40.55 15.64 27.48
C SER A 185 41.03 15.25 28.88
N SER A 186 41.23 13.95 29.10
CA SER A 186 42.07 13.44 30.17
C SER A 186 43.53 13.86 29.92
N ASP A 187 44.32 13.86 31.01
CA ASP A 187 45.78 14.06 31.11
C ASP A 187 46.19 15.56 31.06
N GLU A 188 46.86 16.18 32.05
CA GLU A 188 47.84 15.72 33.04
C GLU A 188 48.20 16.89 34.02
N ILE A 189 48.55 16.55 35.28
CA ILE A 189 49.60 17.18 36.15
C ILE A 189 49.32 18.61 36.73
N PHE A 190 49.40 18.90 38.04
CA PHE A 190 50.55 18.77 38.95
C PHE A 190 50.10 18.72 40.43
N SER A 191 50.66 17.76 41.19
CA SER A 191 50.65 17.72 42.65
C SER A 191 51.43 18.87 43.28
N THR A 192 50.85 19.61 44.22
CA THR A 192 51.65 20.24 45.30
C THR A 192 50.98 20.05 46.64
N GLU A 193 51.63 19.20 47.43
CA GLU A 193 51.54 19.00 48.87
C GLU A 193 51.77 20.30 49.66
N SER A 194 50.98 20.58 50.71
CA SER A 194 51.48 21.02 52.03
C SER A 194 50.35 21.24 53.07
N THR A 195 50.24 20.28 53.98
CA THR A 195 50.27 20.35 55.47
C THR A 195 49.62 21.51 56.26
N TYR A 196 49.14 21.10 57.46
CA TYR A 196 48.62 21.84 58.64
C TYR A 196 47.11 22.14 58.60
N GLY A 197 46.24 21.76 59.53
CA GLY A 197 46.36 21.10 60.84
C GLY A 197 45.09 21.41 61.66
N ILE A 198 44.76 20.50 62.60
CA ILE A 198 43.99 20.75 63.84
C ILE A 198 42.44 20.78 63.75
N ASN A 199 41.83 19.62 64.07
CA ASN A 199 40.62 19.47 64.93
C ASN A 199 40.90 20.02 66.34
N PRO A 200 39.94 20.35 67.25
CA PRO A 200 38.57 19.80 67.40
C PRO A 200 37.54 20.92 67.77
N SER A 201 36.24 20.70 68.02
CA SER A 201 35.67 20.08 69.23
C SER A 201 34.14 20.09 69.21
N HIS A 202 33.59 19.01 69.78
CA HIS A 202 32.24 18.90 70.35
C HIS A 202 31.83 20.09 71.21
N VAL A 203 30.53 20.41 71.17
CA VAL A 203 29.65 20.37 72.36
C VAL A 203 28.33 19.73 71.96
#